data_AF-A0A7G8WLS6-F1
#
_entry.id   AF-A0A7G8WLS6-F1
#
_cell.length_a   1.000
_cell.length_b   1.000
_cell.length_c   1.000
_cell.angle_alpha   90.00
_cell.angle_beta   90.00
_cell.angle_gamma   90.00
#
_symmetry.space_group_name_H-M   'P 1'
#
loop_
_entity.id
_entity.type
_entity.pdbx_description
1 polymer ?
#
loop_
_entity_poly.entity_id
_entity_poly.type
_entity_poly.pdbx_seq_one_letter_code
_entity_poly.pdbx_strand_id
1 'polypeptide(L)' 'MRTLNLRNVPDDVVRRLEKLAALQGTSVNSLAARELSNASRRADNPQLPAALPDLQVDIAGLVDDLADQRGMR' A
#
# COMPACT_ATOMS: atom_id res chain seq x y z
N MET A 1 -24.35 -9.11 -4.65
CA MET A 1 -23.34 -8.19 -4.08
C MET A 1 -23.67 -7.98 -2.60
N ARG A 2 -22.67 -7.86 -1.72
CA ARG A 2 -22.87 -7.56 -0.29
C ARG A 2 -22.66 -6.07 -0.04
N THR A 3 -23.45 -5.50 0.87
CA THR A 3 -23.34 -4.09 1.28
C THR A 3 -22.55 -3.99 2.58
N LEU A 4 -21.50 -3.17 2.59
CA LEU A 4 -20.74 -2.81 3.78
C LEU A 4 -21.18 -1.41 4.23
N ASN A 5 -21.54 -1.25 5.50
CA ASN A 5 -21.90 0.04 6.06
C ASN A 5 -20.83 0.47 7.09
N LEU A 6 -20.08 1.53 6.78
CA LEU A 6 -19.08 2.10 7.67
C LEU A 6 -19.77 3.00 8.69
N ARG A 7 -19.50 2.79 9.98
CA ARG A 7 -20.07 3.57 11.09
C ARG A 7 -18.95 4.22 11.89
N ASN A 8 -19.28 5.33 12.56
CA ASN A 8 -18.34 6.08 13.40
C ASN A 8 -17.09 6.56 12.65
N VAL A 9 -17.26 6.97 11.39
CA VAL A 9 -16.16 7.52 10.58
C VAL A 9 -15.87 8.95 11.08
N PRO A 10 -14.62 9.28 11.42
CA PRO A 10 -14.28 10.64 11.86
C PRO A 10 -14.60 11.70 10.80
N ASP A 11 -15.09 12.87 11.22
CA ASP A 11 -15.51 13.95 10.32
C ASP A 11 -14.38 14.47 9.42
N ASP A 12 -13.14 14.48 9.91
CA ASP A 12 -11.98 14.87 9.11
C ASP A 12 -11.69 13.87 7.99
N VAL A 13 -11.93 12.57 8.22
CA VAL A 13 -11.82 11.52 7.21
C VAL A 13 -12.89 11.69 6.15
N VAL A 14 -14.15 11.90 6.55
CA VAL A 14 -15.26 12.14 5.60
C VAL A 14 -14.97 13.36 4.72
N ARG A 15 -14.57 14.49 5.32
CA ARG A 15 -14.21 15.71 4.58
C ARG A 15 -13.08 15.50 3.57
N ARG A 16 -12.07 14.70 3.92
CA ARG A 16 -10.98 14.36 2.99
C ARG A 16 -11.49 13.50 1.83
N LEU A 17 -12.34 12.51 2.10
CA LEU A 17 -12.93 11.66 1.08
C LEU A 17 -13.83 12.45 0.12
N GLU A 18 -14.63 13.39 0.63
CA GLU A 18 -15.44 14.29 -0.19
C GLU A 18 -14.59 15.12 -1.15
N LYS A 19 -13.50 15.72 -0.66
CA LYS A 19 -12.56 16.48 -1.51
C LYS A 19 -11.94 15.60 -2.60
N LEU A 20 -11.50 14.40 -2.24
CA LEU A 20 -10.90 13.46 -3.19
C LEU A 20 -11.93 12.97 -4.22
N ALA A 21 -13.16 12.71 -3.80
CA ALA A 21 -14.25 12.29 -4.67
C ALA A 21 -14.61 13.39 -5.69
N ALA A 22 -14.69 14.64 -5.22
CA ALA A 22 -14.92 15.82 -6.06
C ALA A 22 -13.81 16.01 -7.11
N LEU A 23 -12.54 15.89 -6.70
CA LEU A 23 -11.39 15.98 -7.61
C LEU A 23 -11.41 14.90 -8.71
N GLN A 24 -11.98 13.73 -8.41
CA GLN A 24 -12.04 12.59 -9.32
C GLN A 24 -13.37 12.47 -10.07
N GLY A 25 -14.32 13.40 -9.87
CA GLY A 25 -15.65 13.34 -10.49
C GLY A 25 -16.45 12.09 -10.12
N THR A 26 -16.25 11.55 -8.91
CA THR A 26 -16.90 10.32 -8.44
C THR A 26 -17.64 10.54 -7.11
N SER A 27 -18.46 9.57 -6.68
CA SER A 27 -19.06 9.59 -5.35
C SER A 27 -18.08 9.11 -4.27
N VAL A 28 -18.28 9.57 -3.03
CA VAL A 28 -17.53 9.12 -1.85
C VAL A 28 -17.65 7.61 -1.66
N ASN A 29 -18.83 7.03 -1.89
CA ASN A 29 -19.05 5.59 -1.78
C ASN A 29 -18.25 4.81 -2.83
N SER A 30 -18.20 5.29 -4.07
CA SER A 30 -17.41 4.67 -5.15
C SER A 30 -15.92 4.75 -4.84
N LEU A 31 -15.45 5.91 -4.35
CA LEU A 31 -14.08 6.09 -3.89
C LEU A 31 -13.74 5.12 -2.75
N ALA A 32 -14.57 5.06 -1.70
CA ALA A 32 -14.38 4.18 -0.55
C ALA A 32 -14.35 2.70 -0.97
N ALA A 33 -15.27 2.27 -1.84
CA ALA A 33 -15.29 0.90 -2.34
C ALA A 33 -14.02 0.55 -3.12
N ARG A 34 -13.51 1.46 -3.95
CA ARG A 34 -12.26 1.27 -4.70
C ARG A 34 -11.07 1.15 -3.75
N GLU A 35 -10.96 2.03 -2.75
CA GLU A 35 -9.86 1.98 -1.80
C GLU A 35 -9.92 0.75 -0.91
N LEU A 36 -11.10 0.31 -0.49
CA LEU A 36 -11.28 -0.96 0.21
C LEU A 36 -10.85 -2.16 -0.64
N SER A 37 -11.17 -2.16 -1.94
CA SER A 37 -10.69 -3.20 -2.87
C SER A 37 -9.16 -3.20 -2.98
N ASN A 38 -8.55 -2.03 -3.11
CA ASN A 38 -7.09 -1.89 -3.17
C ASN A 38 -6.42 -2.35 -1.86
N ALA A 39 -7.00 -1.99 -0.71
CA ALA A 39 -6.50 -2.42 0.59
C ALA A 39 -6.62 -3.95 0.74
N SER A 40 -7.75 -4.53 0.34
CA SER A 40 -7.97 -5.98 0.40
C SER A 40 -6.95 -6.75 -0.44
N ARG A 41 -6.60 -6.27 -1.64
CA ARG A 41 -5.56 -6.93 -2.46
C ARG A 41 -4.19 -6.97 -1.79
N ARG A 42 -3.89 -5.97 -0.95
CA ARG A 42 -2.61 -5.87 -0.25
C ARG A 42 -2.62 -6.56 1.12
N ALA A 43 -3.77 -7.05 1.58
CA ALA A 43 -3.89 -7.63 2.92
C ALA A 43 -2.94 -8.83 3.11
N ASP A 44 -2.74 -9.61 2.04
CA ASP A 44 -1.89 -10.81 2.07
C ASP A 44 -0.44 -10.53 1.66
N ASN A 45 -0.12 -9.31 1.22
CA ASN A 45 1.24 -8.95 0.80
C ASN A 45 2.31 -9.21 1.87
N PRO A 46 2.08 -8.96 3.17
CA PRO A 46 3.07 -9.27 4.20
C PRO A 46 3.40 -10.77 4.33
N GLN A 47 2.52 -11.66 3.87
CA GLN A 47 2.76 -13.11 3.87
C GLN A 47 3.62 -13.55 2.67
N LEU A 48 3.66 -12.76 1.59
CA LEU A 48 4.41 -13.10 0.38
C LEU A 48 5.94 -13.21 0.65
N PRO A 49 6.60 -12.25 1.34
CA PRO A 49 8.02 -12.39 1.67
C PRO A 49 8.33 -13.59 2.55
N ALA A 50 7.42 -13.95 3.46
CA ALA A 50 7.61 -15.09 4.36
C ALA A 50 7.54 -16.44 3.62
N ALA A 51 6.95 -16.47 2.43
CA ALA A 51 6.88 -17.66 1.57
C ALA A 51 8.06 -17.78 0.61
N LEU A 52 8.92 -16.76 0.50
CA LEU A 52 10.09 -16.80 -0.37
C LEU A 52 11.23 -17.58 0.28
N PRO A 53 12.00 -18.34 -0.50
CA PRO A 53 13.21 -18.99 0.02
C PRO A 53 14.22 -17.94 0.46
N ASP A 54 14.89 -18.19 1.58
CA ASP A 54 16.04 -17.40 1.99
C ASP A 54 17.19 -17.67 1.01
N LEU A 55 17.60 -16.63 0.30
CA LEU A 55 18.65 -16.68 -0.71
C LEU A 55 20.06 -16.59 -0.11
N GLN A 56 20.19 -16.45 1.22
CA GLN A 56 21.47 -16.31 1.92
C GLN A 56 22.33 -15.18 1.34
N VAL A 57 21.69 -14.07 0.95
CA VAL A 57 22.38 -12.93 0.36
C VAL A 57 23.11 -12.18 1.46
N ASP A 58 24.44 -12.12 1.38
CA ASP A 58 25.26 -11.38 2.32
C ASP A 58 25.10 -9.87 2.10
N ILE A 59 24.66 -9.18 3.16
CA ILE A 59 24.48 -7.73 3.16
C ILE A 59 25.84 -7.02 3.08
N ALA A 60 26.89 -7.56 3.71
CA ALA A 60 28.21 -6.94 3.70
C ALA A 60 28.79 -6.93 2.28
N GLY A 61 28.77 -8.09 1.60
CA GLY A 61 29.16 -8.19 0.19
C GLY A 61 28.36 -7.26 -0.74
N LEU A 62 27.04 -7.16 -0.56
CA LEU A 62 26.21 -6.23 -1.35
C LEU A 62 26.61 -4.76 -1.18
N VAL A 63 26.98 -4.35 0.04
CA VAL A 63 27.41 -2.99 0.34
C VAL A 63 28.77 -2.70 -0.30
N ASP A 64 29.69 -3.67 -0.24
CA ASP A 64 31.00 -3.57 -0.88
C ASP A 64 30.87 -3.48 -2.41
N ASP A 65 30.08 -4.37 -3.03
CA ASP A 65 29.81 -4.35 -4.47
C ASP A 65 29.20 -3.02 -4.92
N LEU A 66 28.28 -2.46 -4.13
CA LEU A 66 27.66 -1.16 -4.42
C LEU A 66 28.65 0.00 -4.28
N ALA A 67 29.55 -0.07 -3.30
CA ALA A 67 30.59 0.94 -3.11
C ALA A 67 31.61 0.93 -4.26
N ASP A 68 32.00 -0.26 -4.71
CA ASP A 68 32.89 -0.47 -5.86
C ASP A 68 32.24 0.05 -7.15
N GLN A 69 30.94 -0.22 -7.38
CA GLN A 69 30.21 0.33 -8.53
C GLN A 69 30.08 1.86 -8.51
N ARG A 70 30.00 2.47 -7.33
CA ARG A 70 29.86 3.92 -7.17
C ARG A 70 31.20 4.67 -7.23
N GLY A 71 32.31 3.97 -7.41
CA GLY A 71 33.65 4.57 -7.42
C GLY A 71 34.03 5.18 -6.07
N MET A 72 33.48 4.65 -4.97
CA MET A 72 33.85 5.04 -3.61
C MET A 72 35.10 4.31 -3.09
N ARG A 73 35.87 3.68 -3.99
CA ARG A 73 37.20 3.13 -3.75
C ARG A 73 38.11 3.41 -4.93
#